data_AF-A0A7V4IXP7-F1
#
_entry.id   AF-A0A7V4IXP7-F1
#
_cell.length_a   1.000
_cell.length_b   1.000
_cell.length_c   1.000
_cell.angle_alpha   90.00
_cell.angle_beta   90.00
_cell.angle_gamma   90.00
#
_symmetry.space_group_name_H-M   'P 1'
#
loop_
_entity.id
_entity.type
_entity.pdbx_description
1 polymer ?
#
loop_
_entity_poly.entity_id
_entity_poly.type
_entity_poly.pdbx_seq_one_letter_code
_entity_poly.pdbx_strand_id
1 'polypeptide(L)'
;MDRETFAALCEQHRDRLWRIVSSVARDADAEEIAQEAVVRAYCARHTFRSDAPFGAWLCKIAVNVAHDYRKSAWRRLVTLSTGRPTA
;
A
#
# COMPACT_ATOMS: atom_id res chain seq x y z
N MET A 1 -3.80 -1.84 -19.67
CA MET A 1 -2.33 -1.88 -19.56
C MET A 1 -1.88 -3.33 -19.45
N ASP A 2 -0.94 -3.73 -20.31
CA ASP A 2 -0.30 -5.05 -20.26
C ASP A 2 0.71 -5.14 -19.09
N ARG A 3 1.30 -6.32 -18.90
CA ARG A 3 2.18 -6.62 -17.77
C ARG A 3 3.53 -5.90 -17.86
N GLU A 4 4.11 -5.80 -19.05
CA GLU A 4 5.45 -5.25 -19.25
C GLU A 4 5.43 -3.74 -19.06
N THR A 5 4.43 -3.07 -19.65
CA THR A 5 4.20 -1.63 -19.46
C THR A 5 3.96 -1.29 -17.99
N PHE A 6 3.16 -2.10 -17.28
CA PHE A 6 2.93 -1.91 -15.84
C PHE A 6 4.25 -2.02 -15.05
N ALA A 7 5.04 -3.06 -15.33
CA ALA A 7 6.30 -3.30 -14.64
C ALA A 7 7.29 -2.14 -14.86
N ALA A 8 7.41 -1.65 -16.09
CA ALA A 8 8.28 -0.51 -16.41
C ALA A 8 7.86 0.78 -15.67
N LEU A 9 6.56 1.06 -15.60
CA LEU A 9 6.04 2.21 -14.86
C LEU A 9 6.25 2.07 -13.36
N CYS A 10 6.04 0.87 -12.80
CA CYS A 10 6.33 0.61 -11.39
C CYS A 10 7.80 0.82 -11.06
N GLU A 11 8.71 0.32 -11.90
CA GLU A 11 10.15 0.49 -11.73
C GLU A 11 10.57 1.97 -11.80
N GLN A 12 10.03 2.73 -12.76
CA GLN A 12 10.25 4.18 -12.87
C GLN A 12 9.81 4.96 -11.63
N HIS A 13 8.81 4.45 -10.91
CA HIS A 13 8.26 5.09 -9.71
C HIS A 13 8.68 4.45 -8.40
N ARG A 14 9.57 3.44 -8.42
CA ARG A 14 9.97 2.67 -7.23
C ARG A 14 10.48 3.56 -6.11
N ASP A 15 11.43 4.45 -6.38
CA ASP A 15 12.05 5.28 -5.34
C ASP A 15 11.06 6.29 -4.73
N ARG A 16 10.13 6.78 -5.54
CA ARG A 16 9.06 7.67 -5.08
C ARG A 16 8.05 6.92 -4.22
N LEU A 17 7.63 5.74 -4.67
CA LEU A 17 6.75 4.86 -3.92
C LEU A 17 7.38 4.51 -2.57
N TRP A 18 8.65 4.08 -2.57
CA TRP A 18 9.40 3.73 -1.38
C TRP A 18 9.42 4.90 -0.38
N ARG A 19 9.83 6.09 -0.82
CA ARG A 19 9.89 7.28 0.06
C ARG A 19 8.54 7.60 0.70
N ILE A 20 7.44 7.44 -0.03
CA ILE A 20 6.09 7.67 0.49
C ILE A 20 5.72 6.56 1.49
N VAL A 21 5.89 5.30 1.12
CA VAL A 21 5.56 4.18 1.99
C VAL A 21 6.36 4.25 3.29
N SER A 22 7.68 4.48 3.23
CA SER A 22 8.52 4.65 4.44
C SER A 22 8.07 5.83 5.31
N SER A 23 7.54 6.92 4.73
CA SER A 23 7.03 8.04 5.50
C SER A 23 5.71 7.73 6.25
N VAL A 24 4.91 6.81 5.73
CA VAL A 24 3.60 6.45 6.28
C VAL A 24 3.66 5.19 7.14
N ALA A 25 4.60 4.28 6.87
CA ALA A 25 4.74 2.98 7.53
C ALA A 25 5.08 3.12 9.02
N ARG A 26 5.88 4.12 9.43
CA ARG A 26 6.33 4.33 10.83
C ARG A 26 6.84 3.03 11.49
N ASP A 27 5.99 2.34 12.25
CA ASP A 27 6.29 1.10 12.98
C ASP A 27 5.91 -0.19 12.20
N ALA A 28 5.20 -0.04 11.08
CA ALA A 28 4.85 -1.14 10.18
C ALA A 28 5.97 -1.41 9.18
N ASP A 29 6.03 -2.63 8.66
CA ASP A 29 7.01 -3.01 7.66
C ASP A 29 6.72 -2.30 6.32
N ALA A 30 7.59 -1.35 5.98
CA ALA A 30 7.48 -0.57 4.75
C ALA A 30 7.62 -1.44 3.50
N GLU A 31 8.39 -2.54 3.58
CA GLU A 31 8.53 -3.48 2.48
C GLU A 31 7.22 -4.22 2.22
N GLU A 32 6.56 -4.69 3.28
CA GLU A 32 5.28 -5.39 3.19
C GLU A 32 4.19 -4.49 2.58
N ILE A 33 4.11 -3.23 3.02
CA ILE A 33 3.18 -2.24 2.47
C ILE A 33 3.47 -1.97 0.99
N ALA A 34 4.75 -1.83 0.61
CA ALA A 34 5.12 -1.56 -0.77
C ALA A 34 4.78 -2.74 -1.71
N GLN A 35 5.06 -3.97 -1.28
CA GLN A 35 4.72 -5.18 -2.03
C GLN A 35 3.21 -5.32 -2.23
N GLU A 36 2.43 -5.21 -1.15
CA GLU A 36 0.97 -5.27 -1.22
C GLU A 36 0.38 -4.16 -2.10
N ALA A 37 0.96 -2.94 -2.04
CA ALA A 37 0.56 -1.85 -2.92
C ALA A 37 0.77 -2.17 -4.40
N VAL A 38 1.91 -2.77 -4.76
CA VAL A 38 2.19 -3.19 -6.14
C VAL A 38 1.24 -4.30 -6.59
N VAL A 39 0.94 -5.29 -5.74
CA VAL A 39 -0.03 -6.36 -6.03
C VAL A 39 -1.43 -5.78 -6.27
N ARG A 40 -1.91 -4.91 -5.37
CA ARG A 40 -3.23 -4.26 -5.54
C ARG A 40 -3.27 -3.38 -6.78
N ALA A 41 -2.20 -2.64 -7.06
CA ALA A 41 -2.09 -1.85 -8.29
C ALA A 41 -2.13 -2.74 -9.53
N TYR A 42 -1.44 -3.87 -9.53
CA TYR A 42 -1.48 -4.81 -10.66
C TYR A 42 -2.90 -5.35 -10.90
N CYS A 43 -3.62 -5.72 -9.85
CA CYS A 43 -5.02 -6.15 -9.94
C CYS A 43 -5.93 -5.02 -10.45
N ALA A 44 -5.71 -3.79 -9.98
CA ALA A 44 -6.48 -2.62 -10.35
C ALA A 44 -6.03 -1.94 -11.66
N ARG A 45 -5.02 -2.45 -12.37
CA ARG A 45 -4.41 -1.79 -13.54
C ARG A 45 -5.38 -1.45 -14.68
N HIS A 46 -6.51 -2.14 -14.76
CA HIS A 46 -7.57 -1.90 -15.74
C HIS A 46 -8.42 -0.65 -15.41
N THR A 47 -8.38 -0.20 -14.16
CA THR A 47 -9.07 1.01 -13.67
C THR A 47 -8.24 2.28 -13.82
N PHE A 48 -6.95 2.13 -14.14
CA PHE A 48 -6.07 3.28 -14.36
C PHE A 48 -6.54 4.04 -15.60
N ARG A 49 -6.84 5.32 -15.41
CA ARG A 49 -7.21 6.24 -16.48
C ARG A 49 -5.97 7.03 -16.88
N SER A 50 -5.70 7.09 -18.18
CA SER A 50 -4.50 7.72 -18.76
C SER A 50 -4.46 9.25 -18.61
N ASP A 51 -5.56 9.88 -18.17
CA ASP A 51 -5.63 11.31 -17.87
C ASP A 51 -5.05 11.66 -16.48
N ALA A 52 -4.77 10.67 -15.63
CA ALA A 52 -4.12 10.85 -14.34
C ALA A 52 -2.65 10.40 -14.39
N PRO A 53 -1.70 11.11 -13.72
CA PRO A 53 -0.32 10.64 -13.61
C PRO A 53 -0.26 9.27 -12.90
N PHE A 54 0.38 8.28 -13.53
CA PHE A 54 0.51 6.93 -12.97
C PHE A 54 1.09 6.94 -11.56
N GLY A 55 2.14 7.73 -11.32
CA GLY A 55 2.73 7.88 -10.00
C GLY A 55 1.72 8.35 -8.95
N ALA A 56 0.82 9.30 -9.28
CA ALA A 56 -0.21 9.76 -8.34
C ALA A 56 -1.25 8.68 -8.04
N TRP A 57 -1.66 7.93 -9.05
CA TRP A 57 -2.57 6.78 -8.90
C TRP A 57 -1.95 5.68 -8.03
N LEU A 58 -0.69 5.32 -8.28
CA LEU A 58 0.04 4.33 -7.49
C LEU A 58 0.23 4.78 -6.03
N CYS A 59 0.55 6.06 -5.81
CA CYS A 59 0.68 6.62 -4.46
C CYS A 59 -0.64 6.53 -3.68
N LYS A 60 -1.78 6.77 -4.33
CA LYS A 60 -3.10 6.64 -3.68
C LYS A 60 -3.35 5.21 -3.18
N ILE A 61 -2.98 4.21 -3.98
CA ILE A 61 -3.09 2.79 -3.59
C ILE A 61 -2.18 2.50 -2.40
N ALA A 62 -0.92 2.94 -2.45
CA ALA A 62 0.05 2.72 -1.39
C ALA A 62 -0.37 3.34 -0.05
N VAL A 63 -0.91 4.57 -0.07
CA VAL A 63 -1.44 5.24 1.12
C VAL A 63 -2.62 4.46 1.70
N ASN A 64 -3.53 3.95 0.85
CA ASN A 64 -4.66 3.15 1.31
C ASN A 64 -4.19 1.85 1.99
N VAL A 65 -3.21 1.15 1.39
CA VAL A 65 -2.62 -0.06 1.98
C VAL A 65 -1.99 0.24 3.34
N ALA A 66 -1.18 1.30 3.44
CA ALA A 66 -0.58 1.69 4.71
C ALA A 66 -1.65 2.00 5.79
N HIS A 67 -2.75 2.62 5.38
CA HIS A 67 -3.85 2.94 6.28
C HIS A 67 -4.59 1.68 6.78
N ASP A 68 -4.77 0.67 5.90
CA ASP A 68 -5.35 -0.63 6.24
C ASP A 68 -4.45 -1.43 7.19
N TYR A 69 -3.13 -1.40 6.96
CA TYR A 69 -2.13 -1.99 7.85
C TYR A 69 -2.22 -1.39 9.25
N ARG A 70 -2.24 -0.06 9.34
CA ARG A 70 -2.34 0.65 10.64
C ARG A 70 -3.66 0.34 11.36
N LYS A 71 -4.79 0.32 10.66
CA LYS A 71 -6.09 -0.07 11.25
C LYS A 71 -6.06 -1.50 11.77
N SER A 72 -5.43 -2.43 11.05
CA SER A 72 -5.34 -3.83 11.45
C SER A 72 -4.37 -4.05 12.61
N ALA A 73 -3.24 -3.33 12.65
CA ALA A 73 -2.35 -3.28 13.79
C ALA A 73 -3.03 -2.68 15.04
N TRP A 74 -3.75 -1.56 14.89
CA TRP A 74 -4.54 -0.97 15.97
C TRP A 74 -5.60 -1.93 16.50
N ARG A 75 -6.35 -2.62 15.62
CA ARG A 75 -7.31 -3.65 16.04
C ARG A 75 -6.64 -4.74 16.88
N ARG A 76 -5.48 -5.25 16.45
CA ARG A 76 -4.71 -6.24 17.22
C ARG A 76 -4.27 -5.70 18.59
N LEU A 77 -3.74 -4.47 18.64
CA LEU A 77 -3.32 -3.84 19.89
C LEU A 77 -4.48 -3.56 20.84
N VAL A 78 -5.63 -3.09 20.35
CA VAL A 78 -6.83 -2.89 21.17
C VAL A 78 -7.33 -4.22 21.70
N THR A 79 -7.40 -5.28 20.89
CA THR A 79 -7.77 -6.62 21.39
C THR A 79 -6.83 -7.11 22.49
N LEU A 80 -5.52 -6.85 22.38
CA LEU A 80 -4.52 -7.28 23.37
C LEU A 80 -4.50 -6.39 24.63
N SER A 81 -4.75 -5.09 24.50
CA SER A 81 -4.79 -4.15 25.61
C SER A 81 -6.10 -4.24 26.41
N THR A 82 -7.16 -4.78 25.83
CA THR A 82 -8.44 -5.01 26.50
C THR A 82 -8.52 -6.45 26.99
N GLY A 83 -7.65 -6.86 27.93
CA GLY A 83 -7.98 -8.00 28.78
C GLY A 83 -9.15 -7.58 29.68
N ARG A 84 -10.33 -8.22 29.66
CA ARG A 84 -10.65 -9.60 30.10
C ARG A 84 -12.17 -9.88 29.93
N PRO A 85 -12.74 -11.05 30.32
CA PRO A 85 -12.41 -12.48 30.16
C PRO A 85 -13.57 -13.30 29.48
N THR A 86 -13.30 -14.59 29.20
CA THR A 86 -14.25 -15.74 29.15
C THR A 86 -15.50 -15.67 28.26
N ALA A 87 -15.51 -16.50 27.22
CA ALA A 87 -16.49 -17.57 27.02
C ALA A 87 -15.83 -18.70 26.20
#